data_AF-A0A852USB0-F1
#
_entry.id   AF-A0A852USB0-F1
#
_cell.length_a   1.000
_cell.length_b   1.000
_cell.length_c   1.000
_cell.angle_alpha   90.00
_cell.angle_beta   90.00
_cell.angle_gamma   90.00
#
_symmetry.space_group_name_H-M   'P 1'
#
loop_
_entity.id
_entity.type
_entity.pdbx_description
1 polymer ?
#
loop_
_entity_poly.entity_id
_entity_poly.type
_entity_poly.pdbx_seq_one_letter_code
_entity_poly.pdbx_strand_id
1 'polypeptide(L)'
;MSTMTQAIEDILDALDDRDLPAAREHFDRAIHGEPSAVTDLLKRLAATVPIPTGMIVFGFGIDIWNNPHRDDYAWRCGDCPWTGSNYRSMPAARTAAQEHAADHQATGKPVPAVVEYGSTLHTAGAAW
;
A
#
# COMPACT_ATOMS: atom_id res chain seq x y z
N MET A 1 21.08 16.35 -7.56
CA MET A 1 19.64 16.04 -7.44
C MET A 1 19.54 14.56 -7.11
N SER A 2 18.81 14.19 -6.06
CA SER A 2 18.59 12.75 -5.77
C SER A 2 17.78 12.15 -6.91
N THR A 3 18.12 10.94 -7.34
CA THR A 3 17.32 10.25 -8.35
C THR A 3 16.00 9.79 -7.74
N MET A 4 14.99 9.56 -8.56
CA MET A 4 13.71 9.00 -8.08
C MET A 4 13.89 7.67 -7.33
N THR A 5 14.88 6.85 -7.74
CA THR A 5 15.22 5.60 -7.06
C THR A 5 15.79 5.85 -5.66
N GLN A 6 16.77 6.75 -5.53
CA GLN A 6 17.34 7.09 -4.23
C GLN A 6 16.29 7.67 -3.28
N ALA A 7 15.38 8.49 -3.80
CA ALA A 7 14.31 9.05 -2.99
C ALA A 7 13.36 7.97 -2.46
N ILE A 8 13.07 6.92 -3.24
CA ILE A 8 12.26 5.79 -2.77
C ILE A 8 12.98 5.02 -1.67
N GLU A 9 14.28 4.75 -1.81
CA GLU A 9 15.09 4.09 -0.79
C GLU A 9 15.09 4.90 0.51
N ASP A 10 15.39 6.21 0.44
CA ASP A 10 15.38 7.09 1.62
C ASP A 10 14.01 7.14 2.32
N ILE A 11 12.91 7.12 1.56
CA ILE A 11 11.54 7.07 2.11
C ILE A 11 11.30 5.73 2.79
N LEU A 12 11.68 4.61 2.18
CA LEU A 12 11.46 3.28 2.74
C LEU A 12 12.28 3.06 4.02
N ASP A 13 13.55 3.48 4.03
CA ASP A 13 14.40 3.40 5.22
C ASP A 13 13.78 4.17 6.39
N ALA A 14 13.30 5.40 6.14
CA ALA A 14 12.61 6.20 7.16
C ALA A 14 11.29 5.56 7.62
N LEU A 15 10.54 4.90 6.73
CA LEU A 15 9.32 4.18 7.08
C LEU A 15 9.61 2.93 7.93
N ASP A 16 10.65 2.18 7.59
CA ASP A 16 11.13 1.01 8.36
C ASP A 16 11.58 1.42 9.76
N ASP A 17 12.25 2.57 9.87
CA ASP A 17 12.64 3.19 11.14
C ASP A 17 11.46 3.84 11.90
N ARG A 18 10.25 3.82 11.33
CA ARG A 18 9.04 4.48 11.85
C ARG A 18 9.20 6.01 12.01
N ASP A 19 10.15 6.63 11.32
CA ASP A 19 10.37 8.07 11.27
C ASP A 19 9.49 8.72 10.20
N LEU A 20 8.21 8.92 10.54
CA LEU A 20 7.24 9.58 9.66
C LEU A 20 7.64 11.00 9.27
N PRO A 21 8.17 11.85 10.18
CA PRO A 21 8.71 13.15 9.80
C PRO A 21 9.78 13.07 8.72
N ALA A 22 10.78 12.19 8.85
CA ALA A 22 11.83 12.02 7.85
C ALA A 22 11.26 11.50 6.52
N ALA A 23 10.39 10.47 6.57
CA ALA A 23 9.76 9.94 5.37
C ALA A 23 8.98 11.01 4.60
N ARG A 24 8.24 11.90 5.30
CA ARG A 24 7.55 13.05 4.69
C ARG A 24 8.53 14.04 4.07
N GLU A 25 9.62 14.36 4.77
CA GLU A 25 10.64 15.27 4.23
C GLU A 25 11.26 14.70 2.94
N HIS A 26 11.60 13.42 2.91
CA HIS A 26 12.13 12.75 1.72
C HIS A 26 11.10 12.73 0.59
N PHE A 27 9.83 12.45 0.90
CA PHE A 27 8.74 12.48 -0.09
C PHE A 27 8.54 13.88 -0.68
N ASP A 28 8.42 14.91 0.16
CA ASP A 28 8.19 16.29 -0.26
C ASP A 28 9.37 16.82 -1.09
N ARG A 29 10.59 16.44 -0.70
CA ARG A 29 11.80 16.73 -1.46
C ARG A 29 11.81 16.02 -2.81
N ALA A 30 11.34 14.79 -2.89
CA ALA A 30 11.30 14.01 -4.14
C ALA A 30 10.31 14.58 -5.16
N ILE A 31 9.16 15.07 -4.70
CA ILE A 31 8.12 15.62 -5.58
C ILE A 31 8.37 17.09 -5.95
N HIS A 32 9.19 17.83 -5.18
CA HIS A 32 9.49 19.25 -5.40
C HIS A 32 8.24 20.16 -5.60
N GLY A 33 7.10 19.77 -5.03
CA GLY A 33 5.82 20.47 -5.22
C GLY A 33 5.16 20.24 -6.59
N GLU A 34 5.66 19.32 -7.41
CA GLU A 34 5.06 18.94 -8.70
C GLU A 34 3.96 17.88 -8.53
N PRO A 35 2.68 18.17 -8.80
CA PRO A 35 1.58 17.22 -8.61
C PRO A 35 1.68 15.97 -9.51
N SER A 36 2.31 16.09 -10.68
CA SER A 36 2.58 14.96 -11.57
C SER A 36 3.57 13.97 -10.96
N ALA A 37 4.61 14.47 -10.28
CA ALA A 37 5.61 13.64 -9.62
C ALA A 37 5.01 12.86 -8.44
N VAL A 38 3.99 13.41 -7.77
CA VAL A 38 3.24 12.70 -6.71
C VAL A 38 2.66 11.40 -7.26
N THR A 39 1.94 11.43 -8.37
CA THR A 39 1.27 10.23 -8.90
C THR A 39 2.27 9.14 -9.28
N ASP A 40 3.40 9.51 -9.89
CA ASP A 40 4.43 8.55 -10.31
C ASP A 40 5.21 7.99 -9.11
N LEU A 41 5.56 8.82 -8.13
CA LEU A 41 6.19 8.36 -6.89
C LEU A 41 5.25 7.43 -6.11
N LEU A 42 3.96 7.76 -6.02
CA LEU A 42 2.94 6.89 -5.41
C LEU A 42 2.85 5.52 -6.07
N LYS A 43 2.85 5.47 -7.41
CA LYS A 43 2.82 4.20 -8.15
C LYS A 43 4.08 3.36 -7.90
N ARG A 44 5.23 4.02 -7.71
CA ARG A 44 6.49 3.32 -7.43
C ARG A 44 6.56 2.82 -6.00
N LEU A 45 6.18 3.64 -5.01
CA LEU A 45 6.05 3.21 -3.61
C LEU A 45 5.01 2.10 -3.46
N ALA A 46 3.90 2.18 -4.19
CA ALA A 46 2.96 1.07 -4.30
C ALA A 46 3.66 -0.21 -4.77
N ALA A 47 4.46 -0.14 -5.83
CA ALA A 47 5.13 -1.32 -6.38
C ALA A 47 6.11 -1.99 -5.39
N THR A 48 6.53 -1.31 -4.31
CA THR A 48 7.42 -1.90 -3.31
C THR A 48 6.71 -2.75 -2.26
N VAL A 49 5.37 -2.71 -2.20
CA VAL A 49 4.56 -3.63 -1.39
C VAL A 49 4.17 -4.83 -2.27
N PRO A 50 4.83 -5.99 -2.13
CA PRO A 50 4.55 -7.17 -2.93
C PRO A 50 3.25 -7.82 -2.44
N ILE A 51 2.21 -7.78 -3.26
CA ILE A 51 0.94 -8.45 -2.96
C ILE A 51 0.76 -9.55 -4.01
N PRO A 52 0.68 -10.83 -3.60
CA PRO A 52 0.40 -11.94 -4.52
C PRO A 52 -0.84 -11.68 -5.37
N THR A 53 -0.82 -12.15 -6.62
CA THR A 53 -1.97 -12.09 -7.53
C THR A 53 -3.23 -12.64 -6.87
N GLY A 54 -4.32 -11.87 -6.94
CA GLY A 54 -5.60 -12.18 -6.33
C GLY A 54 -5.70 -11.87 -4.83
N MET A 55 -4.59 -11.66 -4.12
CA MET A 55 -4.63 -11.29 -2.70
C MET A 55 -5.06 -9.86 -2.53
N ILE A 56 -5.93 -9.65 -1.54
CA ILE A 56 -6.45 -8.34 -1.16
C ILE A 56 -6.01 -8.04 0.26
N VAL A 57 -5.31 -6.91 0.42
CA VAL A 57 -4.85 -6.36 1.70
C VAL A 57 -5.60 -5.07 1.99
N PHE A 58 -5.96 -4.83 3.25
CA PHE A 58 -6.51 -3.56 3.71
C PHE A 58 -5.99 -3.25 5.11
N GLY A 59 -5.79 -1.97 5.41
CA GLY A 59 -5.06 -1.54 6.60
C GLY A 59 -4.80 -0.04 6.61
N PHE A 60 -3.83 0.39 7.42
CA PHE A 60 -3.32 1.76 7.35
C PHE A 60 -2.69 1.98 5.97
N GLY A 61 -3.03 3.10 5.35
CA GLY A 61 -2.61 3.43 3.99
C GLY A 61 -1.09 3.50 3.87
N ILE A 62 -0.41 3.92 4.93
CA ILE A 62 1.04 3.92 4.98
C ILE A 62 1.64 2.52 4.89
N ASP A 63 1.04 1.52 5.55
CA ASP A 63 1.53 0.13 5.50
C ASP A 63 1.20 -0.52 4.15
N ILE A 64 0.03 -0.19 3.56
CA ILE A 64 -0.42 -0.76 2.28
C ILE A 64 0.37 -0.21 1.08
N TRP A 65 0.84 1.03 1.17
CA TRP A 65 1.42 1.77 0.05
C TRP A 65 2.85 2.26 0.29
N ASN A 66 3.41 2.07 1.48
CA ASN A 66 4.67 2.68 1.91
C ASN A 66 4.74 4.18 1.59
N ASN A 67 3.66 4.91 1.88
CA ASN A 67 3.56 6.34 1.59
C ASN A 67 3.28 7.16 2.86
N PRO A 68 4.18 8.07 3.24
CA PRO A 68 4.08 8.87 4.46
C PRO A 68 2.96 9.93 4.46
N HIS A 69 2.28 10.15 3.33
CA HIS A 69 1.08 11.01 3.22
C HIS A 69 -0.24 10.24 3.29
N ARG A 70 -0.20 8.90 3.37
CA ARG A 70 -1.41 8.05 3.47
C ARG A 70 -1.70 7.70 4.93
N ASP A 71 -2.12 8.71 5.70
CA ASP A 71 -2.34 8.58 7.16
C ASP A 71 -3.65 7.87 7.55
N ASP A 72 -4.55 7.70 6.58
CA ASP A 72 -5.87 7.08 6.72
C ASP A 72 -5.82 5.57 6.40
N TYR A 73 -6.96 4.92 6.20
CA TYR A 73 -7.03 3.50 5.82
C TYR A 73 -7.12 3.33 4.30
N ALA A 74 -6.62 2.22 3.78
CA ALA A 74 -6.70 1.88 2.36
C ALA A 74 -6.80 0.37 2.13
N TRP A 75 -7.06 -0.03 0.88
CA TRP A 75 -6.96 -1.42 0.46
C TRP A 75 -6.30 -1.54 -0.92
N ARG A 76 -5.74 -2.72 -1.21
CA ARG A 76 -5.07 -3.04 -2.47
C ARG A 76 -5.19 -4.52 -2.83
N CYS A 77 -5.22 -4.80 -4.13
CA CYS A 77 -5.23 -6.13 -4.75
C CYS A 77 -3.99 -6.33 -5.64
N GLY A 78 -3.32 -7.48 -5.57
CA GLY A 78 -2.02 -7.71 -6.21
C GLY A 78 -1.97 -7.60 -7.74
N ASP A 79 -3.05 -7.96 -8.42
CA ASP A 79 -3.11 -8.03 -9.90
C ASP A 79 -3.94 -6.91 -10.54
N CYS A 80 -4.52 -6.03 -9.71
CA CYS A 80 -5.43 -5.00 -10.19
C CYS A 80 -4.65 -3.72 -10.53
N PRO A 81 -4.76 -3.21 -11.76
CA PRO A 81 -4.09 -1.97 -12.15
C PRO A 81 -4.62 -0.77 -11.36
N TRP A 82 -5.79 -0.92 -10.73
CA TRP A 82 -6.49 0.08 -9.95
C TRP A 82 -6.87 -0.52 -8.60
N THR A 83 -6.34 0.08 -7.54
CA THR A 83 -6.48 -0.40 -6.18
C THR A 83 -6.71 0.76 -5.22
N GLY A 84 -7.61 0.52 -4.27
CA GLY A 84 -8.37 1.41 -3.39
C GLY A 84 -7.92 2.86 -3.12
N SER A 85 -8.92 3.74 -3.10
CA SER A 85 -8.88 5.09 -2.53
C SER A 85 -8.49 5.10 -1.04
N ASN A 86 -8.18 6.28 -0.49
CA ASN A 86 -8.10 6.46 0.96
C ASN A 86 -9.48 6.56 1.59
N TYR A 87 -9.64 5.91 2.74
CA TYR A 87 -10.86 5.87 3.52
C TYR A 87 -10.57 6.34 4.94
N ARG A 88 -11.48 7.15 5.48
CA ARG A 88 -11.37 7.67 6.86
C ARG A 88 -11.50 6.60 7.95
N SER A 89 -11.90 5.37 7.62
CA SER A 89 -12.09 4.30 8.60
C SER A 89 -11.71 2.93 8.05
N MET A 90 -11.19 2.08 8.94
CA MET A 90 -10.85 0.69 8.64
C MET A 90 -12.05 -0.11 8.10
N PRO A 91 -13.28 0.01 8.66
CA PRO A 91 -14.44 -0.65 8.10
C PRO A 91 -14.73 -0.24 6.65
N ALA A 92 -14.58 1.04 6.29
CA ALA A 92 -14.81 1.49 4.92
C ALA A 92 -13.78 0.93 3.94
N ALA A 93 -12.50 0.89 4.34
CA ALA A 93 -11.45 0.25 3.53
C ALA A 93 -11.74 -1.25 3.34
N ARG A 94 -12.15 -1.95 4.40
CA ARG A 94 -12.53 -3.37 4.35
C ARG A 94 -13.73 -3.63 3.45
N THR A 95 -14.80 -2.85 3.59
CA THR A 95 -16.00 -2.99 2.77
C THR A 95 -15.67 -2.80 1.30
N ALA A 96 -14.91 -1.77 0.95
CA ALA A 96 -14.52 -1.54 -0.43
C ALA A 96 -13.61 -2.66 -0.98
N ALA A 97 -12.72 -3.20 -0.15
CA ALA A 97 -11.92 -4.38 -0.50
C ALA A 97 -12.79 -5.61 -0.79
N GLN A 98 -13.84 -5.83 0.02
CA GLN A 98 -14.78 -6.94 -0.14
C GLN A 98 -15.69 -6.77 -1.36
N GLU A 99 -16.20 -5.56 -1.61
CA GLU A 99 -16.96 -5.23 -2.83
C GLU A 99 -16.10 -5.48 -4.07
N HIS A 100 -14.86 -5.00 -4.08
CA HIS A 100 -13.94 -5.26 -5.17
C HIS A 100 -13.63 -6.74 -5.35
N ALA A 101 -13.44 -7.48 -4.25
CA ALA A 101 -13.27 -8.93 -4.31
C ALA A 101 -14.48 -9.61 -4.99
N ALA A 102 -15.70 -9.15 -4.71
CA ALA A 102 -16.93 -9.67 -5.30
C ALA A 102 -17.03 -9.34 -6.80
N ASP A 103 -16.67 -8.12 -7.21
CA ASP A 103 -16.70 -7.67 -8.61
C ASP A 103 -15.68 -8.43 -9.49
N HIS A 104 -14.58 -8.88 -8.90
CA HIS A 104 -13.49 -9.57 -9.59
C HIS A 104 -13.47 -11.09 -9.39
N GLN A 105 -14.56 -11.71 -8.92
CA GLN A 105 -14.69 -13.18 -8.75
C GLN A 105 -14.51 -14.02 -10.05
N ALA A 106 -14.18 -13.41 -11.19
CA ALA A 106 -14.16 -14.06 -12.50
C ALA A 106 -12.76 -14.41 -13.07
N THR A 107 -11.63 -14.13 -12.43
CA THR A 107 -10.30 -14.43 -13.03
C THR A 107 -9.30 -15.20 -12.18
N GLY A 108 -9.61 -15.53 -10.92
CA GLY A 108 -8.73 -16.34 -10.08
C GLY A 108 -9.45 -16.86 -8.85
N LYS A 109 -8.96 -17.98 -8.29
CA LYS A 109 -9.52 -18.62 -7.08
C LYS A 109 -9.78 -17.56 -5.98
N PRO A 110 -10.83 -17.74 -5.14
CA PRO A 110 -11.10 -16.84 -4.03
C PRO A 110 -9.86 -16.75 -3.14
N VAL A 111 -9.29 -15.56 -3.01
CA VAL A 111 -8.14 -15.36 -2.14
C VAL A 111 -8.64 -14.87 -0.78
N PRO A 112 -8.22 -15.50 0.32
CA PRO A 112 -8.63 -15.06 1.65
C PRO A 112 -8.16 -13.62 1.90
N ALA A 113 -9.04 -12.81 2.48
CA ALA A 113 -8.69 -11.51 3.01
C ALA A 113 -7.80 -11.72 4.24
N VAL A 114 -6.50 -11.48 4.11
CA VAL A 114 -5.56 -11.55 5.24
C VAL A 114 -5.46 -10.16 5.85
N VAL A 115 -5.71 -10.08 7.15
CA VAL A 115 -5.40 -8.91 7.97
C VAL A 115 -3.93 -9.06 8.37
N GLU A 116 -3.04 -8.30 7.75
CA GLU A 116 -1.63 -8.25 8.16
C GLU A 116 -1.45 -7.01 9.05
N TYR A 117 -1.33 -7.23 10.37
CA TYR A 117 -0.80 -6.23 11.29
C TYR A 117 0.72 -6.40 11.33
N GLY A 118 1.45 -5.29 11.23
CA GLY A 118 2.90 -5.27 11.19
C GLY A 118 3.60 -6.07 12.29
N SER A 119 4.73 -6.65 11.88
CA SER A 119 5.74 -7.45 12.59
C SER A 119 5.38 -8.93 12.81
N THR A 120 6.25 -9.80 12.26
CA THR A 120 6.23 -11.27 12.19
C THR A 120 5.25 -11.94 11.22
N LEU A 121 5.83 -12.38 10.10
CA LEU A 121 5.33 -13.39 9.17
C LEU A 121 4.94 -14.67 9.95
N HIS A 122 3.66 -14.79 10.32
CA HIS A 122 3.09 -16.07 10.69
C HIS A 122 2.19 -16.53 9.54
N THR A 123 2.72 -17.46 8.76
CA THR A 123 1.94 -18.23 7.79
C THR A 123 0.84 -18.96 8.57
N ALA A 124 -0.42 -18.55 8.40
CA ALA A 124 -1.52 -19.42 8.76
C ALA A 124 -1.47 -20.60 7.79
N GLY A 125 -0.94 -21.72 8.27
CA GLY A 125 -0.87 -22.97 7.54
C GLY A 125 -2.24 -23.33 6.97
N ALA A 126 -2.23 -23.81 5.74
CA ALA A 126 -3.38 -24.45 5.12
C ALA A 126 -3.89 -25.57 6.03
N ALA A 127 -5.14 -25.44 6.47
CA ALA A 127 -5.93 -26.58 6.92
C ALA A 127 -7.26 -26.53 6.17
N TRP A 128 -7.41 -27.58 5.36
CA TRP A 128 -8.54 -28.00 4.55
C TRP A 128 -9.92 -27.78 5.18
#